data_AF-A0A842RYB2-F1
#
_entry.id   AF-A0A842RYB2-F1
#
_cell.length_a   1.000
_cell.length_b   1.000
_cell.length_c   1.000
_cell.angle_alpha   90.00
_cell.angle_beta   90.00
_cell.angle_gamma   90.00
#
_symmetry.space_group_name_H-M   'P 1'
#
loop_
_entity.id
_entity.type
_entity.pdbx_description
1 polymer ?
#
loop_
_entity_poly.entity_id
_entity_poly.type
_entity_poly.pdbx_seq_one_letter_code
_entity_poly.pdbx_strand_id
1 'polypeptide(L)'
;MAYKVIISEHNYIQYSVMDFLEGLTREVIDCGTQEERARRKEISAPRAPNSRKTVRKREPFHSQSQDIHFLSKDVLDERSRRLFAGFLARSIGFGKTQMATSLTGLDKKTVRRGEKELDERKTIPGARIRREGAGRRKKAEVNPQYEPELLCLIEDETGGDPMRERRWVKKDLRWMRKNLEAKGIKVSLGTIWNSLKKHGISLKKNKKSKSTQDHPIRDEQFQILNKLKRLFLASGKPVISVDCKKKELIGNFKNDGKTWRK
;
A
#
# COMPACT_ATOMS: atom_id res chain seq x y z
N MET A 1 -45.16 1.06 8.10
CA MET A 1 -45.71 -0.08 8.86
C MET A 1 -45.70 -1.31 7.98
N ALA A 2 -44.70 -2.17 8.15
CA ALA A 2 -44.63 -3.48 7.50
C ALA A 2 -44.96 -4.54 8.55
N TYR A 3 -46.00 -5.33 8.30
CA TYR A 3 -46.46 -6.38 9.21
C TYR A 3 -45.94 -7.73 8.74
N LYS A 4 -45.51 -8.57 9.69
CA LYS A 4 -45.07 -9.95 9.40
C LYS A 4 -46.21 -10.90 9.73
N VAL A 5 -46.92 -11.35 8.71
CA VAL A 5 -47.92 -12.41 8.84
C VAL A 5 -47.29 -13.73 8.42
N ILE A 6 -47.13 -14.67 9.36
CA ILE A 6 -46.65 -16.03 9.07
C ILE A 6 -47.87 -16.94 9.02
N ILE A 7 -48.40 -17.26 7.84
CA ILE A 7 -48.81 -18.63 7.43
C ILE A 7 -48.93 -18.68 5.88
N SER A 8 -47.87 -19.07 5.14
CA SER A 8 -47.90 -19.74 3.81
C SER A 8 -46.47 -20.04 3.31
N GLU A 9 -46.32 -21.02 2.41
CA GLU A 9 -45.03 -21.63 2.02
C GLU A 9 -44.03 -20.69 1.34
N HIS A 10 -44.42 -19.53 0.81
CA HIS A 10 -43.46 -18.53 0.32
C HIS A 10 -43.99 -17.10 0.53
N ASN A 11 -43.46 -16.42 1.55
CA ASN A 11 -43.66 -14.99 1.77
C ASN A 11 -42.38 -14.22 1.45
N TYR A 12 -42.44 -13.27 0.51
CA TYR A 12 -41.32 -12.39 0.19
C TYR A 12 -41.45 -11.08 0.97
N ILE A 13 -40.45 -10.75 1.77
CA ILE A 13 -40.36 -9.49 2.50
C ILE A 13 -39.35 -8.61 1.76
N GLN A 14 -39.79 -7.43 1.32
CA GLN A 14 -38.91 -6.43 0.73
C GLN A 14 -38.47 -5.46 1.82
N TYR A 15 -37.21 -5.60 2.28
CA TYR A 15 -36.61 -4.70 3.25
C TYR A 15 -36.03 -3.48 2.54
N SER A 16 -36.44 -2.29 2.95
CA SER A 16 -35.80 -1.03 2.59
C SER A 16 -34.67 -0.72 3.55
N VAL A 17 -33.63 -0.01 3.11
CA VAL A 17 -32.58 0.53 4.00
C VAL A 17 -33.19 1.38 5.13
N MET A 18 -34.35 2.00 4.88
CA MET A 18 -35.08 2.78 5.89
C MET A 18 -35.61 1.93 7.04
N ASP A 19 -35.95 0.66 6.80
CA ASP A 19 -36.44 -0.26 7.85
C ASP A 19 -35.36 -0.58 8.89
N PHE A 20 -34.08 -0.38 8.55
CA PHE A 20 -32.94 -0.56 9.46
C PHE A 20 -32.61 0.67 10.30
N LEU A 21 -33.05 1.86 9.88
CA LEU A 21 -32.75 3.12 10.58
C LEU A 21 -33.75 3.41 11.70
N GLU A 22 -35.01 3.02 11.55
CA GLU A 22 -36.08 3.38 12.49
C GLU A 22 -36.37 2.32 13.56
N GLY A 23 -35.72 1.15 13.49
CA GLY A 23 -35.94 0.04 14.42
C GLY A 23 -37.26 -0.67 14.17
N LEU A 24 -37.21 -1.98 13.88
CA LEU A 24 -38.42 -2.75 13.61
C LEU A 24 -39.27 -2.92 14.89
N THR A 25 -40.45 -2.30 14.91
CA THR A 25 -41.53 -2.68 15.84
C THR A 25 -42.09 -4.03 15.40
N ARG A 26 -41.92 -5.08 16.22
CA ARG A 26 -42.55 -6.39 15.99
C ARG A 26 -43.92 -6.40 16.65
N GLU A 27 -44.98 -6.53 15.86
CA GLU A 27 -46.30 -6.95 16.32
C GLU A 27 -46.44 -8.46 16.07
N VAL A 28 -46.85 -9.22 17.10
CA VAL A 28 -47.17 -10.65 16.99
C VAL A 28 -48.67 -10.76 16.81
N ILE A 29 -49.10 -11.49 15.78
CA ILE A 29 -50.52 -11.74 15.49
C ILE A 29 -50.77 -13.26 15.66
N ASP A 30 -51.48 -13.63 16.72
CA ASP A 30 -52.04 -14.96 16.97
C ASP A 30 -53.30 -15.21 16.10
N CYS A 31 -53.13 -15.97 15.04
CA CYS A 31 -54.21 -16.33 14.11
C CYS A 31 -55.25 -17.32 14.70
N GLY A 32 -55.20 -17.63 16.00
CA GLY A 32 -56.19 -18.45 16.71
C GLY A 32 -57.55 -17.76 16.85
N THR A 33 -57.59 -16.43 17.00
CA THR A 33 -58.81 -15.65 17.24
C THR A 33 -59.42 -15.10 15.94
N GLN A 34 -60.74 -14.89 15.93
CA GLN A 34 -61.48 -14.44 14.74
C GLN A 34 -61.13 -12.98 14.37
N GLU A 35 -60.85 -12.14 15.37
CA GLU A 35 -60.44 -10.74 15.21
C GLU A 35 -59.07 -10.62 14.54
N GLU A 36 -58.10 -11.43 14.98
CA GLU A 36 -56.75 -11.39 14.43
C GLU A 36 -56.66 -11.97 13.00
N ARG A 37 -57.57 -12.89 12.65
CA ARG A 37 -57.76 -13.33 11.26
C ARG A 37 -58.32 -12.22 10.35
N ALA A 38 -59.22 -11.38 10.87
CA ALA A 38 -59.74 -10.23 10.13
C ALA A 38 -58.65 -9.17 9.92
N ARG A 39 -57.90 -8.85 10.98
CA ARG A 39 -56.76 -7.91 10.95
C ARG A 39 -55.67 -8.38 9.98
N ARG A 40 -55.39 -9.68 9.93
CA ARG A 40 -54.50 -10.31 8.94
C ARG A 40 -54.98 -10.09 7.50
N LYS A 41 -56.28 -10.25 7.22
CA LYS A 41 -56.86 -10.04 5.88
C LYS A 41 -56.74 -8.58 5.44
N GLU A 42 -56.97 -7.64 6.34
CA GLU A 42 -56.85 -6.20 6.08
C GLU A 42 -55.41 -5.81 5.72
N ILE A 43 -54.44 -6.33 6.47
CA ILE A 43 -53.01 -6.07 6.27
C ILE A 43 -52.48 -6.67 4.97
N SER A 44 -53.00 -7.84 4.56
CA SER A 44 -52.56 -8.57 3.37
C SER A 44 -53.36 -8.21 2.11
N ALA A 45 -54.39 -7.36 2.23
CA ALA A 45 -55.17 -6.93 1.09
C ALA A 45 -54.31 -6.07 0.15
N PRO A 46 -54.31 -6.33 -1.17
CA PRO A 46 -53.66 -5.45 -2.11
C PRO A 46 -54.28 -4.06 -2.00
N ARG A 47 -53.46 -3.02 -1.82
CA ARG A 47 -53.94 -1.63 -1.84
C ARG A 47 -54.73 -1.40 -3.12
N ALA A 48 -55.96 -0.89 -2.97
CA ALA A 48 -56.83 -0.58 -4.10
C ALA A 48 -56.03 0.20 -5.17
N PRO A 49 -56.17 -0.13 -6.46
CA PRO A 49 -55.47 0.58 -7.50
C PRO A 49 -55.96 2.03 -7.49
N ASN A 50 -55.07 2.97 -7.14
CA ASN A 50 -55.35 4.40 -7.27
C ASN A 50 -55.75 4.67 -8.73
N SER A 51 -57.00 5.04 -8.95
CA SER A 51 -57.65 5.18 -10.26
C SER A 51 -57.15 6.37 -11.11
N ARG A 52 -56.02 6.98 -10.78
CA ARG A 52 -55.40 8.01 -11.62
C ARG A 52 -54.33 7.37 -12.50
N LYS A 53 -54.73 7.05 -13.74
CA LYS A 53 -53.83 6.76 -14.86
C LYS A 53 -52.99 7.99 -15.20
N THR A 54 -52.03 8.35 -14.35
CA THR A 54 -50.84 9.07 -14.83
C THR A 54 -49.92 8.01 -15.40
N VAL A 55 -49.77 7.98 -16.72
CA VAL A 55 -48.71 7.23 -17.40
C VAL A 55 -47.38 7.86 -16.97
N ARG A 56 -46.91 7.50 -15.77
CA ARG A 56 -45.52 7.72 -15.40
C ARG A 56 -44.74 6.82 -16.35
N LYS A 57 -43.92 7.41 -17.23
CA LYS A 57 -42.90 6.69 -17.99
C LYS A 57 -42.21 5.74 -17.00
N ARG A 58 -42.38 4.43 -17.19
CA ARG A 58 -41.66 3.45 -16.40
C ARG A 58 -40.21 3.57 -16.82
N GLU A 59 -39.40 4.27 -16.05
CA GLU A 59 -37.96 4.19 -16.20
C GLU A 59 -37.53 2.72 -16.12
N PRO A 60 -36.53 2.30 -16.91
CA PRO A 60 -36.04 0.93 -16.85
C PRO A 60 -35.65 0.63 -15.40
N PHE A 61 -36.19 -0.47 -14.87
CA PHE A 61 -35.95 -0.91 -13.50
C PHE A 61 -34.46 -1.25 -13.38
N HIS A 62 -33.63 -0.29 -12.96
CA HIS A 62 -32.21 -0.51 -12.72
C HIS A 62 -32.11 -1.52 -11.58
N SER A 63 -31.60 -2.73 -11.84
CA SER A 63 -31.58 -3.73 -10.80
C SER A 63 -30.48 -3.36 -9.82
N GLN A 64 -30.83 -3.15 -8.56
CA GLN A 64 -29.88 -2.85 -7.48
C GLN A 64 -28.72 -3.87 -7.41
N SER A 65 -28.93 -5.08 -7.93
CA SER A 65 -27.88 -6.09 -8.10
C SER A 65 -26.76 -5.69 -9.07
N GLN A 66 -27.05 -4.95 -10.15
CA GLN A 66 -26.04 -4.44 -11.08
C GLN A 66 -25.18 -3.36 -10.42
N ASP A 67 -25.80 -2.46 -9.65
CA ASP A 67 -25.10 -1.44 -8.86
C ASP A 67 -24.19 -2.07 -7.81
N ILE A 68 -24.69 -3.08 -7.08
CA ILE A 68 -23.90 -3.83 -6.09
C ILE A 68 -22.71 -4.52 -6.75
N HIS A 69 -22.91 -5.12 -7.92
CA HIS A 69 -21.85 -5.77 -8.66
C HIS A 69 -20.80 -4.76 -9.15
N PHE A 70 -21.22 -3.63 -9.73
CA PHE A 70 -20.34 -2.53 -10.16
C PHE A 70 -19.53 -1.96 -8.99
N LEU A 71 -20.18 -1.63 -7.88
CA LEU A 71 -19.51 -1.12 -6.68
C LEU A 71 -18.50 -2.14 -6.14
N SER A 72 -18.89 -3.41 -6.05
CA SER A 72 -18.01 -4.49 -5.59
C SER A 72 -16.80 -4.66 -6.52
N LYS A 73 -17.00 -4.69 -7.84
CA LYS A 73 -15.94 -5.09 -8.77
C LYS A 73 -15.00 -3.95 -9.16
N ASP A 74 -15.57 -2.77 -9.42
CA ASP A 74 -14.88 -1.71 -10.17
C ASP A 74 -14.54 -0.47 -9.32
N VAL A 75 -15.22 -0.28 -8.18
CA VAL A 75 -15.06 0.92 -7.34
C VAL A 75 -14.34 0.62 -6.03
N LEU A 76 -14.74 -0.43 -5.32
CA LEU A 76 -14.25 -0.72 -3.96
C LEU A 76 -12.90 -1.44 -3.97
N ASP A 77 -12.02 -1.07 -3.03
CA ASP A 77 -10.76 -1.78 -2.82
C ASP A 77 -10.97 -3.19 -2.20
N GLU A 78 -9.91 -4.00 -2.15
CA GLU A 78 -9.97 -5.41 -1.69
C GLU A 78 -10.59 -5.55 -0.29
N ARG A 79 -10.35 -4.58 0.59
CA ARG A 79 -10.84 -4.61 1.97
C ARG A 79 -12.27 -4.10 2.07
N SER A 80 -12.57 -2.95 1.48
CA SER A 80 -13.88 -2.30 1.49
C SER A 80 -14.91 -3.19 0.81
N ARG A 81 -14.53 -3.85 -0.29
CA ARG A 81 -15.35 -4.87 -0.96
C ARG A 81 -15.73 -6.02 -0.04
N ARG A 82 -14.77 -6.54 0.74
CA ARG A 82 -15.00 -7.60 1.72
C ARG A 82 -15.90 -7.13 2.88
N LEU A 83 -15.69 -5.92 3.40
CA LEU A 83 -16.54 -5.35 4.44
C LEU A 83 -17.97 -5.10 3.94
N PHE A 84 -18.11 -4.57 2.72
CA PHE A 84 -19.39 -4.35 2.06
C PHE A 84 -20.16 -5.66 1.85
N ALA A 85 -19.48 -6.73 1.40
CA ALA A 85 -20.10 -8.04 1.29
C ALA A 85 -20.56 -8.61 2.65
N GLY A 86 -19.78 -8.38 3.72
CA GLY A 86 -20.19 -8.71 5.08
C GLY A 86 -21.41 -7.91 5.56
N PHE A 87 -21.48 -6.63 5.21
CA PHE A 87 -22.62 -5.77 5.50
C PHE A 87 -23.90 -6.22 4.76
N LEU A 88 -23.78 -6.56 3.47
CA LEU A 88 -24.89 -7.13 2.69
C LEU A 88 -25.37 -8.44 3.30
N ALA A 89 -24.47 -9.33 3.71
CA ALA A 89 -24.83 -10.57 4.37
C ALA A 89 -25.63 -10.31 5.67
N ARG A 90 -25.25 -9.33 6.49
CA ARG A 90 -26.02 -8.98 7.69
C ARG A 90 -27.43 -8.48 7.38
N SER A 91 -27.58 -7.76 6.27
CA SER A 91 -28.83 -7.12 5.89
C SER A 91 -29.86 -8.11 5.29
N ILE A 92 -29.40 -9.21 4.67
CA ILE A 92 -30.27 -10.14 3.92
C ILE A 92 -30.92 -11.23 4.80
N GLY A 93 -30.40 -11.52 6.00
CA GLY A 93 -30.99 -12.49 6.92
C GLY A 93 -30.72 -13.96 6.58
N PHE A 94 -31.74 -14.76 6.25
CA PHE A 94 -31.59 -16.21 5.99
C PHE A 94 -30.92 -16.46 4.63
N GLY A 95 -30.00 -17.42 4.53
CA GLY A 95 -29.24 -17.65 3.28
C GLY A 95 -28.23 -16.53 2.93
N LYS A 96 -28.01 -15.58 3.84
CA LYS A 96 -27.20 -14.37 3.66
C LYS A 96 -25.87 -14.55 2.94
N THR A 97 -25.09 -15.57 3.32
CA THR A 97 -23.76 -15.78 2.75
C THR A 97 -23.82 -16.19 1.29
N GLN A 98 -24.79 -17.03 0.91
CA GLN A 98 -24.99 -17.46 -0.48
C GLN A 98 -25.41 -16.28 -1.35
N MET A 99 -26.34 -15.46 -0.85
CA MET A 99 -26.86 -14.31 -1.58
C MET A 99 -25.82 -13.19 -1.71
N ALA A 100 -25.08 -12.87 -0.65
CA ALA A 100 -23.97 -11.92 -0.70
C ALA A 100 -22.86 -12.37 -1.66
N THR A 101 -22.56 -13.67 -1.70
CA THR A 101 -21.62 -14.27 -2.68
C THR A 101 -22.12 -14.04 -4.10
N SER A 102 -23.40 -14.33 -4.37
CA SER A 102 -24.00 -14.13 -5.70
C SER A 102 -24.02 -12.67 -6.15
N LEU A 103 -24.26 -11.73 -5.24
CA LEU A 103 -24.33 -10.31 -5.56
C LEU A 103 -22.96 -9.66 -5.75
N THR A 104 -21.96 -10.09 -4.97
CA THR A 104 -20.62 -9.46 -4.95
C THR A 104 -19.57 -10.21 -5.76
N GLY A 105 -19.82 -11.47 -6.12
CA GLY A 105 -18.86 -12.35 -6.79
C GLY A 105 -17.73 -12.85 -5.87
N LEU A 106 -17.84 -12.69 -4.55
CA LEU A 106 -16.80 -13.06 -3.58
C LEU A 106 -16.97 -14.48 -3.04
N ASP A 107 -15.87 -15.13 -2.72
CA ASP A 107 -15.89 -16.43 -2.04
C ASP A 107 -16.58 -16.36 -0.65
N LYS A 108 -17.29 -17.44 -0.28
CA LYS A 108 -18.03 -17.55 0.99
C LYS A 108 -17.15 -17.27 2.21
N LYS A 109 -15.87 -17.70 2.19
CA LYS A 109 -14.92 -17.44 3.29
C LYS A 109 -14.59 -15.94 3.39
N THR A 110 -14.53 -15.23 2.26
CA THR A 110 -14.28 -13.79 2.22
C THR A 110 -15.45 -13.01 2.81
N VAL A 111 -16.69 -13.38 2.47
CA VAL A 111 -17.90 -12.77 3.06
C VAL A 111 -17.94 -12.97 4.58
N ARG A 112 -17.74 -14.21 5.06
CA ARG A 112 -17.69 -14.51 6.51
C ARG A 112 -16.58 -13.76 7.24
N ARG A 113 -15.41 -13.61 6.60
CA ARG A 113 -14.32 -12.81 7.12
C ARG A 113 -14.69 -11.33 7.22
N GLY A 114 -15.40 -10.80 6.23
CA GLY A 114 -15.96 -9.45 6.26
C GLY A 114 -16.94 -9.25 7.43
N GLU A 115 -17.85 -10.20 7.65
CA GLU A 115 -18.76 -10.17 8.80
C GLU A 115 -18.00 -10.12 10.14
N LYS A 116 -16.98 -10.96 10.31
CA LYS A 116 -16.16 -10.96 11.54
C LYS A 116 -15.37 -9.66 11.72
N GLU A 117 -14.83 -9.10 10.64
CA GLU A 117 -14.11 -7.83 10.69
C GLU A 117 -15.03 -6.64 11.04
N LEU A 118 -16.31 -6.70 10.64
CA LEU A 118 -17.33 -5.75 11.06
C LEU A 118 -17.68 -5.87 12.56
N ASP A 119 -17.69 -7.08 13.12
CA ASP A 119 -17.89 -7.29 14.58
C ASP A 119 -16.74 -6.69 15.38
N GLU A 120 -15.51 -6.91 14.93
CA GLU A 120 -14.31 -6.40 15.60
C GLU A 120 -14.19 -4.87 15.52
N ARG A 121 -14.94 -4.20 14.63
CA ARG A 121 -14.91 -2.74 14.37
C ARG A 121 -13.49 -2.16 14.22
N LYS A 122 -12.54 -2.96 13.74
CA LYS A 122 -11.12 -2.57 13.66
C LYS A 122 -10.89 -1.60 12.51
N THR A 123 -10.42 -0.40 12.83
CA THR A 123 -9.87 0.55 11.86
C THR A 123 -8.42 0.19 11.55
N ILE A 124 -8.03 0.24 10.27
CA ILE A 124 -6.60 0.19 9.90
C ILE A 124 -6.15 1.66 9.81
N PRO A 125 -5.07 2.06 10.50
CA PRO A 125 -4.57 3.43 10.43
C PRO A 125 -4.14 3.82 9.01
N GLY A 126 -4.57 4.99 8.54
CA GLY A 126 -4.15 5.61 7.28
C GLY A 126 -4.75 5.02 6.00
N ALA A 127 -4.19 5.37 4.84
CA ALA A 127 -4.61 4.91 3.51
C ALA A 127 -4.24 3.44 3.19
N ARG A 128 -4.01 2.60 4.21
CA ARG A 128 -3.48 1.25 4.05
C ARG A 128 -4.60 0.23 3.93
N ILE A 129 -4.64 -0.46 2.78
CA ILE A 129 -5.67 -1.48 2.47
C ILE A 129 -5.44 -2.77 3.28
N ARG A 130 -4.17 -3.11 3.56
CA ARG A 130 -3.77 -4.36 4.24
C ARG A 130 -3.23 -4.09 5.64
N ARG A 131 -3.37 -5.08 6.53
CA ARG A 131 -2.79 -5.03 7.89
C ARG A 131 -1.26 -4.86 7.83
N GLU A 132 -0.67 -4.41 8.93
CA GLU A 132 0.78 -4.39 9.06
C GLU A 132 1.36 -5.80 8.90
N GLY A 133 2.52 -5.91 8.26
CA GLY A 133 3.13 -7.19 7.89
C GLY A 133 2.44 -7.94 6.73
N ALA A 134 1.22 -7.57 6.33
CA ALA A 134 0.54 -8.17 5.18
C ALA A 134 1.00 -7.50 3.87
N GLY A 135 2.09 -8.02 3.30
CA GLY A 135 2.66 -7.57 2.03
C GLY A 135 3.90 -8.38 1.65
N ARG A 136 4.45 -8.13 0.46
CA ARG A 136 5.73 -8.73 0.07
C ARG A 136 6.82 -8.23 1.02
N ARG A 137 7.45 -9.16 1.76
CA ARG A 137 8.59 -8.86 2.64
C ARG A 137 9.68 -8.13 1.86
N LYS A 138 10.36 -7.18 2.50
CA LYS A 138 11.46 -6.45 1.86
C LYS A 138 12.59 -7.43 1.56
N LYS A 139 13.36 -7.21 0.48
CA LYS A 139 14.48 -8.12 0.15
C LYS A 139 15.52 -8.22 1.27
N ALA A 140 15.73 -7.15 2.03
CA ALA A 140 16.59 -7.18 3.23
C ALA A 140 16.06 -8.10 4.34
N GLU A 141 14.74 -8.27 4.45
CA GLU A 141 14.11 -9.21 5.41
C GLU A 141 14.13 -10.65 4.89
N VAL A 142 14.10 -10.83 3.56
CA VAL A 142 14.13 -12.15 2.92
C VAL A 142 15.57 -12.70 2.82
N ASN A 143 16.54 -11.82 2.55
CA ASN A 143 17.95 -12.14 2.50
C ASN A 143 18.73 -11.20 3.44
N PRO A 144 19.03 -11.65 4.68
CA PRO A 144 19.78 -10.86 5.66
C PRO A 144 21.18 -10.43 5.19
N GLN A 145 21.79 -11.17 4.27
CA GLN A 145 23.15 -10.90 3.76
C GLN A 145 23.18 -9.74 2.76
N TYR A 146 22.04 -9.33 2.19
CA TYR A 146 22.00 -8.30 1.16
C TYR A 146 22.51 -6.93 1.63
N GLU A 147 22.05 -6.46 2.78
CA GLU A 147 22.40 -5.13 3.29
C GLU A 147 23.89 -5.03 3.68
N PRO A 148 24.45 -5.98 4.47
CA PRO A 148 25.89 -5.99 4.75
C PRO A 148 26.74 -6.04 3.47
N GLU A 149 26.35 -6.85 2.49
CA GLU A 149 27.13 -6.98 1.26
C GLU A 149 27.06 -5.77 0.36
N LEU A 150 25.91 -5.08 0.32
CA LEU A 150 25.81 -3.80 -0.36
C LEU A 150 26.72 -2.76 0.30
N LEU A 151 26.74 -2.68 1.63
CA LEU A 151 27.57 -1.73 2.36
C LEU A 151 29.07 -2.01 2.18
N CYS A 152 29.48 -3.28 2.27
CA CYS A 152 30.86 -3.70 2.02
C CYS A 152 31.29 -3.38 0.58
N LEU A 153 30.42 -3.61 -0.40
CA LEU A 153 30.69 -3.33 -1.81
C LEU A 153 30.90 -1.82 -2.08
N ILE A 154 30.16 -0.95 -1.39
CA ILE A 154 30.24 0.50 -1.62
C ILE A 154 31.26 1.19 -0.72
N GLU A 155 31.81 0.53 0.30
CA GLU A 155 32.72 1.14 1.28
C GLU A 155 33.92 1.83 0.61
N ASP A 156 34.55 1.17 -0.36
CA ASP A 156 35.69 1.71 -1.12
C ASP A 156 35.32 2.86 -2.06
N GLU A 157 34.06 2.91 -2.47
CA GLU A 157 33.52 3.89 -3.42
C GLU A 157 32.81 5.06 -2.73
N THR A 158 32.63 4.96 -1.41
CA THR A 158 31.94 5.95 -0.60
C THR A 158 32.88 7.11 -0.30
N GLY A 159 32.56 8.26 -0.88
CA GLY A 159 33.12 9.55 -0.47
C GLY A 159 32.27 10.19 0.62
N GLY A 160 32.91 10.92 1.52
CA GLY A 160 32.25 11.73 2.54
C GLY A 160 32.74 13.16 2.52
N ASP A 161 31.91 14.07 3.03
CA ASP A 161 32.36 15.41 3.42
C ASP A 161 32.95 15.29 4.84
N PRO A 162 34.25 15.53 5.08
CA PRO A 162 34.82 15.37 6.42
C PRO A 162 34.20 16.32 7.45
N MET A 163 33.53 17.39 7.00
CA MET A 163 32.87 18.37 7.88
C MET A 163 31.35 18.16 7.98
N ARG A 164 30.74 17.25 7.19
CA ARG A 164 29.29 16.99 7.22
C ARG A 164 29.01 15.49 7.12
N GLU A 165 27.97 15.01 7.77
CA GLU A 165 27.56 13.58 7.73
C GLU A 165 27.08 13.07 6.34
N ARG A 166 27.31 13.82 5.26
CA ARG A 166 26.89 13.49 3.90
C ARG A 166 27.83 12.45 3.29
N ARG A 167 27.29 11.27 3.00
CA ARG A 167 27.96 10.19 2.25
C ARG A 167 27.45 10.13 0.81
N TRP A 168 28.34 9.83 -0.13
CA TRP A 168 27.96 9.59 -1.52
C TRP A 168 28.80 8.51 -2.20
N VAL A 169 28.21 7.84 -3.18
CA VAL A 169 28.89 6.82 -4.00
C VAL A 169 29.03 7.32 -5.43
N LYS A 170 30.19 7.03 -6.04
CA LYS A 170 30.53 7.44 -7.41
C LYS A 170 29.99 6.49 -8.48
N LYS A 171 29.81 5.21 -8.13
CA LYS A 171 29.36 4.16 -9.05
C LYS A 171 27.85 4.12 -9.20
N ASP A 172 27.39 3.66 -10.35
CA ASP A 172 25.97 3.58 -10.69
C ASP A 172 25.28 2.37 -10.04
N LEU A 173 23.95 2.45 -9.90
CA LEU A 173 23.13 1.35 -9.38
C LEU A 173 23.29 0.04 -10.19
N ARG A 174 23.52 0.16 -11.51
CA ARG A 174 23.73 -1.01 -12.39
C ARG A 174 25.02 -1.75 -12.06
N TRP A 175 26.08 -1.01 -11.71
CA TRP A 175 27.34 -1.59 -11.25
C TRP A 175 27.16 -2.33 -9.93
N MET A 176 26.42 -1.76 -8.98
CA MET A 176 26.10 -2.43 -7.71
C MET A 176 25.30 -3.70 -7.93
N ARG A 177 24.28 -3.66 -8.80
CA ARG A 177 23.49 -4.85 -9.15
C ARG A 177 24.36 -5.95 -9.74
N LYS A 178 25.24 -5.64 -10.70
CA LYS A 178 26.12 -6.63 -11.34
C LYS A 178 27.02 -7.34 -10.33
N ASN A 179 27.61 -6.58 -9.41
CA ASN A 179 28.49 -7.16 -8.38
C ASN A 179 27.72 -7.97 -7.33
N LEU A 180 26.51 -7.55 -6.96
CA LEU A 180 25.65 -8.33 -6.07
C LEU A 180 25.14 -9.61 -6.75
N GLU A 181 24.81 -9.55 -8.04
CA GLU A 181 24.45 -10.72 -8.85
C GLU A 181 25.61 -11.72 -8.94
N ALA A 182 26.85 -11.24 -9.09
CA ALA A 182 28.05 -12.08 -9.06
C ALA A 182 28.24 -12.81 -7.71
N LYS A 183 27.74 -12.23 -6.61
CA LYS A 183 27.67 -12.87 -5.28
C LYS A 183 26.41 -13.72 -5.07
N GLY A 184 25.61 -13.96 -6.12
CA GLY A 184 24.37 -14.76 -6.05
C GLY A 184 23.13 -13.99 -5.55
N ILE A 185 23.24 -12.69 -5.28
CA ILE A 185 22.17 -11.86 -4.71
C ILE A 185 21.44 -11.11 -5.82
N LYS A 186 20.32 -11.66 -6.30
CA LYS A 186 19.49 -11.03 -7.33
C LYS A 186 18.65 -9.89 -6.74
N VAL A 187 18.92 -8.63 -7.11
CA VAL A 187 18.23 -7.43 -6.59
C VAL A 187 17.79 -6.46 -7.69
N SER A 188 16.69 -5.74 -7.47
CA SER A 188 16.24 -4.69 -8.41
C SER A 188 16.93 -3.36 -8.09
N LEU A 189 17.08 -2.50 -9.10
CA LEU A 189 17.70 -1.17 -8.92
C LEU A 189 16.97 -0.33 -7.86
N GLY A 190 15.64 -0.39 -7.82
CA GLY A 190 14.84 0.31 -6.81
C GLY A 190 15.09 -0.19 -5.38
N THR A 191 15.39 -1.48 -5.21
CA THR A 191 15.77 -2.02 -3.89
C THR A 191 17.11 -1.44 -3.44
N ILE A 192 18.09 -1.38 -4.34
CA ILE A 192 19.40 -0.78 -4.08
C ILE A 192 19.26 0.70 -3.73
N TRP A 193 18.50 1.46 -4.52
CA TRP A 193 18.24 2.88 -4.27
C TRP A 193 17.60 3.12 -2.90
N ASN A 194 16.57 2.35 -2.55
CA ASN A 194 15.91 2.48 -1.25
C ASN A 194 16.85 2.16 -0.09
N SER A 195 17.76 1.19 -0.27
CA SER A 195 18.77 0.84 0.75
C SER A 195 19.80 1.95 0.90
N LEU A 196 20.30 2.53 -0.19
CA LEU A 196 21.18 3.70 -0.13
C LEU A 196 20.52 4.89 0.57
N LYS A 197 19.25 5.18 0.23
CA LYS A 197 18.48 6.27 0.87
C LYS A 197 18.30 6.02 2.37
N LYS A 198 18.03 4.79 2.78
CA LYS A 198 17.92 4.39 4.20
C LYS A 198 19.21 4.66 4.96
N HIS A 199 20.37 4.44 4.34
CA HIS A 199 21.69 4.71 4.93
C HIS A 199 22.18 6.16 4.74
N GLY A 200 21.34 7.07 4.22
CA GLY A 200 21.72 8.46 3.98
C GLY A 200 22.79 8.64 2.88
N ILE A 201 22.94 7.65 1.99
CA ILE A 201 23.93 7.65 0.92
C ILE A 201 23.30 8.17 -0.36
N SER A 202 23.93 9.18 -0.94
CA SER A 202 23.52 9.77 -2.22
C SER A 202 24.37 9.25 -3.39
N LEU A 203 23.81 9.18 -4.59
CA LEU A 203 24.62 8.98 -5.79
C LEU A 203 25.14 10.33 -6.26
N LYS A 204 26.46 10.43 -6.49
CA LYS A 204 27.06 11.63 -7.07
C LYS A 204 28.00 11.26 -8.20
N LYS A 205 27.74 11.81 -9.37
CA LYS A 205 28.70 11.79 -10.47
C LYS A 205 29.69 12.94 -10.28
N ASN A 206 30.97 12.66 -10.40
CA ASN A 206 31.98 13.72 -10.36
C ASN A 206 31.92 14.52 -11.66
N LYS A 207 31.63 15.82 -11.58
CA LYS A 207 31.71 16.74 -12.71
C LYS A 207 33.04 17.51 -12.61
N LYS A 208 34.12 16.90 -13.10
CA LYS A 208 35.40 17.61 -13.25
C LYS A 208 35.40 18.36 -14.57
N SER A 209 35.52 19.68 -14.53
CA SER A 209 35.89 20.47 -15.70
C SER A 209 37.40 20.27 -15.93
N LYS A 210 37.74 19.49 -16.96
CA LYS A 210 39.10 19.18 -17.45
C LYS A 210 39.97 18.32 -16.51
N SER A 211 40.12 17.03 -16.84
CA SER A 211 41.35 16.29 -16.59
C SER A 211 41.95 15.91 -17.94
N THR A 212 43.13 16.44 -18.25
CA THR A 212 43.72 16.33 -19.60
C THR A 212 44.33 14.96 -19.89
N GLN A 213 44.37 14.03 -18.93
CA GLN A 213 44.92 12.69 -19.15
C GLN A 213 44.07 11.62 -18.48
N ASP A 214 43.54 10.72 -19.30
CA ASP A 214 42.99 9.43 -18.90
C ASP A 214 44.13 8.41 -18.95
N HIS A 215 44.50 7.85 -17.80
CA HIS A 215 45.63 6.92 -17.70
C HIS A 215 45.10 5.49 -17.49
N PRO A 216 45.48 4.51 -18.33
CA PRO A 216 44.87 3.18 -18.33
C PRO A 216 44.99 2.44 -16.98
N ILE A 217 46.09 2.65 -16.26
CA ILE A 217 46.44 1.94 -15.01
C ILE A 217 45.93 2.68 -13.75
N ARG A 218 45.19 3.78 -13.93
CA ARG A 218 44.76 4.63 -12.80
C ARG A 218 43.91 3.87 -11.78
N ASP A 219 42.97 3.04 -12.23
CA ASP A 219 42.07 2.29 -11.35
C ASP A 219 42.84 1.21 -10.56
N GLU A 220 43.80 0.53 -11.21
CA GLU A 220 44.64 -0.49 -10.58
C GLU A 220 45.44 0.08 -9.39
N GLN A 221 45.98 1.29 -9.51
CA GLN A 221 46.66 1.97 -8.40
C GLN A 221 45.71 2.19 -7.21
N PHE A 222 44.46 2.63 -7.44
CA PHE A 222 43.48 2.79 -6.38
C PHE A 222 43.06 1.46 -5.75
N GLN A 223 42.94 0.39 -6.54
CA GLN A 223 42.65 -0.95 -6.03
C GLN A 223 43.76 -1.45 -5.09
N ILE A 224 45.03 -1.26 -5.46
CA ILE A 224 46.19 -1.61 -4.62
C ILE A 224 46.15 -0.82 -3.30
N LEU A 225 45.93 0.50 -3.37
CA LEU A 225 45.84 1.34 -2.19
C LEU A 225 44.68 0.92 -1.26
N ASN A 226 43.51 0.58 -1.81
CA ASN A 226 42.38 0.09 -1.02
C ASN A 226 42.71 -1.23 -0.32
N LYS A 227 43.40 -2.16 -1.01
CA LYS A 227 43.87 -3.41 -0.42
C LYS A 227 44.82 -3.16 0.76
N LEU A 228 45.80 -2.27 0.60
CA LEU A 228 46.73 -1.89 1.67
C LEU A 228 45.99 -1.23 2.84
N LYS A 229 45.08 -0.28 2.56
CA LYS A 229 44.27 0.37 3.59
C LYS A 229 43.52 -0.64 4.46
N ARG A 230 42.89 -1.65 3.85
CA ARG A 230 42.19 -2.73 4.58
C ARG A 230 43.13 -3.52 5.49
N LEU A 231 44.32 -3.88 5.00
CA LEU A 231 45.32 -4.61 5.80
C LEU A 231 45.81 -3.81 7.01
N PHE A 232 46.04 -2.51 6.83
CA PHE A 232 46.47 -1.63 7.93
C PHE A 232 45.35 -1.42 8.96
N LEU A 233 44.11 -1.17 8.52
CA LEU A 233 42.97 -1.06 9.42
C LEU A 233 42.69 -2.36 10.19
N ALA A 234 42.79 -3.51 9.52
CA ALA A 234 42.62 -4.82 10.16
C ALA A 234 43.70 -5.13 11.20
N SER A 235 44.89 -4.56 11.06
CA SER A 235 46.00 -4.68 12.02
C SER A 235 46.00 -3.58 13.10
N GLY A 236 44.93 -2.77 13.19
CA GLY A 236 44.82 -1.67 14.16
C GLY A 236 45.77 -0.50 13.89
N LYS A 237 46.39 -0.42 12.71
CA LYS A 237 47.34 0.62 12.35
C LYS A 237 46.61 1.82 11.71
N PRO A 238 47.00 3.06 12.04
CA PRO A 238 46.38 4.25 11.47
C PRO A 238 46.69 4.39 9.98
N VAL A 239 45.73 4.90 9.20
CA VAL A 239 45.91 5.25 7.79
C VAL A 239 45.78 6.75 7.64
N ILE A 240 46.89 7.41 7.26
CA ILE A 240 46.96 8.87 7.10
C ILE A 240 47.05 9.19 5.62
N SER A 241 46.20 10.10 5.14
CA SER A 241 46.28 10.65 3.79
C SER A 241 46.89 12.03 3.87
N VAL A 242 48.05 12.20 3.24
CA VAL A 242 48.75 13.49 3.13
C VAL A 242 48.74 13.91 1.67
N ASP A 243 48.15 15.08 1.39
CA ASP A 243 48.18 15.69 0.05
C ASP A 243 49.16 16.87 0.07
N CYS A 244 50.20 16.77 -0.75
CA CYS A 244 51.18 17.84 -0.91
C CYS A 244 50.90 18.58 -2.22
N LYS A 245 50.29 19.77 -2.11
CA LYS A 245 50.12 20.67 -3.25
C LYS A 245 51.32 21.61 -3.36
N LYS A 246 51.99 21.60 -4.51
CA LYS A 246 53.03 22.59 -4.83
C LYS A 246 52.41 24.00 -4.77
N LYS A 247 52.87 24.85 -3.85
CA LYS A 247 52.50 26.27 -3.79
C LYS A 247 53.61 27.08 -4.43
N GLU A 248 53.55 27.26 -5.75
CA GLU A 248 54.31 28.34 -6.40
C GLU A 248 53.38 29.56 -6.52
N LEU A 249 53.76 30.66 -5.88
CA LEU A 249 53.13 31.97 -6.09
C LEU A 249 53.66 32.53 -7.40
N ILE A 250 52.92 32.34 -8.50
CA ILE A 250 53.24 32.96 -9.79
C ILE A 250 52.25 34.11 -10.01
N GLY A 251 52.70 35.36 -9.82
CA GLY A 251 51.94 36.60 -10.08
C GLY A 251 51.89 37.62 -8.93
N ASN A 252 51.51 38.87 -9.23
CA ASN A 252 51.30 39.94 -8.25
C ASN A 252 49.96 39.75 -7.50
N PHE A 253 49.98 38.96 -6.42
CA PHE A 253 48.81 38.75 -5.56
C PHE A 253 48.61 39.93 -4.59
N LYS A 254 48.06 41.04 -5.09
CA LYS A 254 47.31 42.00 -4.27
C LYS A 254 45.82 41.77 -4.52
N ASN A 255 45.14 41.14 -3.57
CA ASN A 255 43.68 41.03 -3.58
C ASN A 255 43.09 42.09 -2.65
N ASP A 256 42.64 43.23 -3.18
CA ASP A 256 41.76 44.14 -2.44
C ASP A 256 40.38 43.46 -2.35
N GLY A 257 40.23 42.57 -1.36
CA GLY A 257 39.03 41.74 -1.20
C GLY A 257 37.77 42.60 -1.00
N LYS A 258 36.77 42.45 -1.86
CA LYS A 258 35.39 42.88 -1.60
C LYS A 258 34.54 41.68 -1.17
N THR A 259 33.94 41.80 0.01
CA THR A 259 33.01 40.83 0.56
C THR A 259 31.65 41.01 -0.11
N TRP A 260 31.16 40.00 -0.83
CA TRP A 260 29.78 39.95 -1.28
C TRP A 260 28.93 39.32 -0.17
N ARG A 261 28.22 40.15 0.60
CA ARG A 261 27.04 39.72 1.35
C ARG A 261 25.79 40.17 0.62
N LYS A 262 24.87 39.22 0.43
CA LYS A 262 23.42 39.40 0.58
C LYS A 262 22.95 38.27 1.48
#